data_AF-A0A1G1TIE6-F1
#
_entry.id   AF-A0A1G1TIE6-F1
#
_cell.length_a   1.000
_cell.length_b   1.000
_cell.length_c   1.000
_cell.angle_alpha   90.00
_cell.angle_beta   90.00
_cell.angle_gamma   90.00
#
_symmetry.space_group_name_H-M   'P 1'
#
loop_
_entity.id
_entity.type
_entity.pdbx_description
1 polymer ?
#
loop_
_entity_poly.entity_id
_entity_poly.type
_entity_poly.pdbx_seq_one_letter_code
_entity_poly.pdbx_strand_id
1 'polypeptide(L)'
;MRSAWKAPAKAALQNGQLLNFGQQLWRHCTQPDAWDNLEAVAAATAQYGARSTFFVLPAHRPGADGTPNADYRLTARLWQRLAKLAEQGHEVALHASIGTADNFIHFDDEQQQVLDVEEGGNRFHYLRWEPRLTPDIVDRASTSFDSTLGFAEHFGFRNSYCHPFFPFDFQHGQAYCFLEIPLNIMDATLHHPNYLQLGPDEVLPALVPMLSEVAKFGGVASVLWHNQNFDPANTANGPRQFHEVMGWLRGRGAAFLTGTEIWAQFPAA
;
A
#
# COMPACT_ATOMS: atom_id res chain seq x y z
N MET A 1 -14.63 -2.44 -1.81
CA MET A 1 -14.18 -2.40 -3.22
C MET A 1 -15.24 -3.07 -4.09
N ARG A 2 -15.44 -2.64 -5.33
CA ARG A 2 -16.63 -3.03 -6.15
C ARG A 2 -16.32 -3.37 -7.61
N SER A 3 -15.03 -3.40 -7.99
CA SER A 3 -14.62 -3.58 -9.38
C SER A 3 -13.97 -4.93 -9.69
N ALA A 4 -13.83 -5.86 -8.73
CA ALA A 4 -13.16 -7.15 -8.97
C ALA A 4 -13.77 -7.95 -10.11
N TRP A 5 -15.09 -7.89 -10.23
CA TRP A 5 -15.82 -8.61 -11.27
C TRP A 5 -15.69 -7.98 -12.66
N LYS A 6 -15.32 -6.68 -12.78
CA LYS A 6 -15.40 -5.93 -14.05
C LYS A 6 -14.38 -6.42 -15.08
N ALA A 7 -13.14 -6.65 -14.67
CA ALA A 7 -12.09 -7.15 -15.57
C ALA A 7 -12.41 -8.56 -16.11
N PRO A 8 -12.72 -9.57 -15.27
CA PRO A 8 -13.10 -10.90 -15.76
C PRO A 8 -14.44 -10.90 -16.52
N ALA A 9 -15.42 -10.07 -16.14
CA ALA A 9 -16.67 -9.96 -16.90
C ALA A 9 -16.47 -9.33 -18.28
N LYS A 10 -15.63 -8.30 -18.39
CA LYS A 10 -15.27 -7.69 -19.69
C LYS A 10 -14.54 -8.70 -20.58
N ALA A 11 -13.58 -9.45 -20.03
CA ALA A 11 -12.87 -10.51 -20.76
C ALA A 11 -13.82 -11.64 -21.21
N ALA A 12 -14.72 -12.11 -20.34
CA ALA A 12 -15.71 -13.13 -20.68
C ALA A 12 -16.67 -12.67 -21.78
N LEU A 13 -17.10 -11.40 -21.75
CA LEU A 13 -17.95 -10.81 -22.78
C LEU A 13 -17.21 -10.67 -24.12
N GLN A 14 -15.95 -10.18 -24.10
CA GLN A 14 -15.10 -10.06 -25.28
C GLN A 14 -14.80 -11.42 -25.95
N ASN A 15 -14.73 -12.48 -25.16
CA ASN A 15 -14.48 -13.85 -25.62
C ASN A 15 -15.77 -14.64 -25.93
N GLY A 16 -16.96 -14.01 -25.90
CA GLY A 16 -18.23 -14.66 -26.21
C GLY A 16 -18.70 -15.70 -25.16
N GLN A 17 -18.09 -15.71 -23.97
CA GLN A 17 -18.37 -16.68 -22.90
C GLN A 17 -19.57 -16.22 -22.04
N LEU A 18 -20.78 -16.19 -22.62
CA LEU A 18 -21.99 -15.66 -21.97
C LEU A 18 -22.36 -16.34 -20.63
N LEU A 19 -22.08 -17.63 -20.50
CA LEU A 19 -22.33 -18.40 -19.28
C LEU A 19 -21.37 -18.00 -18.15
N ASN A 20 -20.10 -17.75 -18.48
CA ASN A 20 -19.09 -17.24 -17.55
C ASN A 20 -19.42 -15.79 -17.15
N PHE A 21 -19.83 -14.94 -18.11
CA PHE A 21 -20.32 -13.59 -17.82
C PHE A 21 -21.51 -13.60 -16.85
N GLY A 22 -22.50 -14.47 -17.07
CA GLY A 22 -23.65 -14.64 -16.16
C GLY A 22 -23.24 -15.10 -14.76
N GLN A 23 -22.26 -16.00 -14.65
CA GLN A 23 -21.71 -16.43 -13.36
C GLN A 23 -20.96 -15.29 -12.63
N GLN A 24 -20.18 -14.47 -13.34
CA GLN A 24 -19.50 -13.31 -12.75
C GLN A 24 -20.51 -12.26 -12.26
N LEU A 25 -21.56 -12.01 -13.03
CA LEU A 25 -22.64 -11.10 -12.65
C LEU A 25 -23.42 -11.61 -11.42
N TRP A 26 -23.73 -12.92 -11.41
CA TRP A 26 -24.36 -13.57 -10.26
C TRP A 26 -23.48 -13.48 -9.00
N ARG A 27 -22.17 -13.76 -9.12
CA ARG A 27 -21.22 -13.64 -8.00
C ARG A 27 -21.13 -12.20 -7.48
N HIS A 28 -21.09 -11.20 -8.36
CA HIS A 28 -21.13 -9.79 -7.96
C HIS A 28 -22.40 -9.44 -7.16
N CYS A 29 -23.55 -10.00 -7.56
CA CYS A 29 -24.82 -9.74 -6.87
C CYS A 29 -25.03 -10.55 -5.59
N THR A 30 -24.34 -11.67 -5.40
CA THR A 30 -24.60 -12.63 -4.31
C THR A 30 -23.46 -12.85 -3.33
N GLN A 31 -22.24 -12.44 -3.67
CA GLN A 31 -21.05 -12.61 -2.84
C GLN A 31 -20.39 -11.24 -2.59
N PRO A 32 -19.74 -11.03 -1.43
CA PRO A 32 -18.83 -9.92 -1.25
C PRO A 32 -17.82 -9.91 -2.39
N ASP A 33 -17.54 -8.71 -2.93
CA ASP A 33 -16.53 -8.54 -3.98
C ASP A 33 -15.22 -9.16 -3.52
N ALA A 34 -14.49 -9.86 -4.41
CA ALA A 34 -13.26 -10.58 -4.05
C ALA A 34 -12.21 -9.65 -3.41
N TRP A 35 -12.30 -8.35 -3.69
CA TRP A 35 -11.42 -7.32 -3.15
C TRP A 35 -12.02 -6.62 -1.91
N ASP A 36 -13.16 -7.06 -1.36
CA ASP A 36 -13.68 -6.54 -0.08
C ASP A 36 -13.23 -7.40 1.12
N ASN A 37 -11.93 -7.66 1.20
CA ASN A 37 -11.32 -8.74 1.99
C ASN A 37 -10.33 -8.26 3.07
N LEU A 38 -10.53 -7.06 3.63
CA LEU A 38 -9.62 -6.45 4.62
C LEU A 38 -9.33 -7.37 5.81
N GLU A 39 -10.34 -8.04 6.36
CA GLU A 39 -10.18 -8.96 7.49
C GLU A 39 -9.41 -10.23 7.10
N ALA A 40 -9.49 -10.68 5.84
CA ALA A 40 -8.69 -11.80 5.36
C ALA A 40 -7.22 -11.41 5.21
N VAL A 41 -6.93 -10.18 4.75
CA VAL A 41 -5.57 -9.64 4.72
C VAL A 41 -4.99 -9.56 6.13
N ALA A 42 -5.75 -9.01 7.08
CA ALA A 42 -5.36 -8.94 8.49
C ALA A 42 -5.10 -10.33 9.08
N ALA A 43 -5.97 -11.31 8.82
CA ALA A 43 -5.78 -12.68 9.26
C ALA A 43 -4.53 -13.34 8.64
N ALA A 44 -4.21 -13.03 7.38
CA ALA A 44 -3.03 -13.57 6.71
C ALA A 44 -1.72 -13.05 7.31
N THR A 45 -1.67 -11.76 7.68
CA THR A 45 -0.48 -11.18 8.34
C THR A 45 -0.35 -11.64 9.79
N ALA A 46 -1.48 -11.79 10.50
CA ALA A 46 -1.50 -12.28 11.88
C ALA A 46 -0.90 -13.68 12.06
N GLN A 47 -0.92 -14.56 11.03
CA GLN A 47 -0.26 -15.88 11.06
C GLN A 47 1.26 -15.79 11.33
N TYR A 48 1.86 -14.64 11.03
CA TYR A 48 3.28 -14.36 11.24
C TYR A 48 3.54 -13.52 12.49
N GLY A 49 2.50 -13.21 13.27
CA GLY A 49 2.58 -12.25 14.39
C GLY A 49 2.70 -10.80 13.92
N ALA A 50 2.37 -10.52 12.66
CA ALA A 50 2.48 -9.19 12.07
C ALA A 50 1.16 -8.42 12.17
N ARG A 51 1.29 -7.10 12.28
CA ARG A 51 0.21 -6.12 12.05
C ARG A 51 0.54 -5.34 10.79
N SER A 52 -0.43 -4.61 10.27
CA SER A 52 -0.31 -3.95 8.96
C SER A 52 -0.85 -2.54 9.02
N THR A 53 -0.27 -1.68 8.19
CA THR A 53 -0.78 -0.34 7.90
C THR A 53 -1.72 -0.42 6.69
N PHE A 54 -3.00 -0.11 6.90
CA PHE A 54 -4.00 0.00 5.85
C PHE A 54 -4.08 1.44 5.37
N PHE A 55 -3.52 1.70 4.18
CA PHE A 55 -3.65 2.99 3.50
C PHE A 55 -5.05 3.11 2.86
N VAL A 56 -5.85 4.07 3.32
CA VAL A 56 -7.25 4.29 2.91
C VAL A 56 -7.35 5.46 1.94
N LEU A 57 -7.97 5.24 0.78
CA LEU A 57 -8.09 6.21 -0.31
C LEU A 57 -9.47 6.89 -0.25
N PRO A 58 -9.58 8.15 0.19
CA PRO A 58 -10.88 8.77 0.45
C PRO A 58 -11.61 9.23 -0.83
N ALA A 59 -10.88 9.62 -1.88
CA ALA A 59 -11.52 10.14 -3.10
C ALA A 59 -12.17 9.05 -3.95
N HIS A 60 -13.51 9.07 -4.02
CA HIS A 60 -14.30 8.28 -4.96
C HIS A 60 -14.59 9.08 -6.25
N ARG A 61 -13.52 9.57 -6.89
CA ARG A 61 -13.54 10.31 -8.17
C ARG A 61 -12.20 10.17 -8.88
N PRO A 62 -12.16 10.16 -10.23
CA PRO A 62 -10.88 10.16 -10.94
C PRO A 62 -10.10 11.46 -10.68
N GLY A 63 -8.78 11.39 -10.85
CA GLY A 63 -7.93 12.56 -10.95
C GLY A 63 -8.21 13.37 -12.22
N ALA A 64 -7.57 14.54 -12.34
CA ALA A 64 -7.77 15.46 -13.46
C ALA A 64 -7.44 14.82 -14.84
N ASP A 65 -6.55 13.83 -14.88
CA ASP A 65 -6.17 13.09 -16.09
C ASP A 65 -7.07 11.87 -16.38
N GLY A 66 -8.15 11.69 -15.60
CA GLY A 66 -9.07 10.57 -15.74
C GLY A 66 -8.62 9.28 -15.05
N THR A 67 -7.43 9.24 -14.45
CA THR A 67 -6.95 8.07 -13.70
C THR A 67 -7.86 7.83 -12.48
N PRO A 68 -8.38 6.61 -12.27
CA PRO A 68 -9.30 6.34 -11.17
C PRO A 68 -8.59 6.43 -9.81
N ASN A 69 -9.26 7.03 -8.81
CA ASN A 69 -8.97 6.79 -7.39
C ASN A 69 -9.83 5.62 -6.87
N ALA A 70 -10.38 5.72 -5.66
CA ALA A 70 -11.13 4.64 -5.03
C ALA A 70 -12.36 4.24 -5.85
N ASP A 71 -12.64 2.94 -5.91
CA ASP A 71 -13.87 2.35 -6.45
C ASP A 71 -14.96 2.12 -5.38
N TYR A 72 -14.70 2.65 -4.17
CA TYR A 72 -15.56 2.56 -3.00
C TYR A 72 -15.76 3.94 -2.36
N ARG A 73 -16.77 4.04 -1.50
CA ARG A 73 -17.00 5.21 -0.64
C ARG A 73 -16.70 4.86 0.80
N LEU A 74 -16.21 5.83 1.57
CA LEU A 74 -16.04 5.74 3.01
C LEU A 74 -17.40 5.79 3.71
N THR A 75 -18.03 4.62 3.82
CA THR A 75 -19.32 4.46 4.51
C THR A 75 -19.11 4.20 5.99
N ALA A 76 -20.12 4.47 6.83
CA ALA A 76 -20.08 4.14 8.26
C ALA A 76 -19.74 2.66 8.52
N ARG A 77 -20.19 1.74 7.64
CA ARG A 77 -19.84 0.32 7.72
C ARG A 77 -18.35 0.07 7.48
N LEU A 78 -17.73 0.75 6.50
CA LEU A 78 -16.30 0.61 6.25
C LEU A 78 -15.50 1.18 7.43
N TRP A 79 -15.92 2.32 7.96
CA TRP A 79 -15.32 2.89 9.17
C TRP A 79 -15.39 1.94 10.37
N GLN A 80 -16.53 1.31 10.60
CA GLN A 80 -16.66 0.29 11.66
C GLN A 80 -15.74 -0.92 11.45
N ARG A 81 -15.44 -1.31 10.21
CA ARG A 81 -14.49 -2.39 9.92
C ARG A 81 -13.05 -1.94 10.19
N LEU A 82 -12.67 -0.75 9.72
CA LEU A 82 -11.35 -0.17 9.96
C LEU A 82 -11.09 0.03 11.47
N ALA A 83 -12.07 0.51 12.22
CA ALA A 83 -11.99 0.65 13.68
C ALA A 83 -11.74 -0.70 14.38
N LYS A 84 -12.43 -1.77 13.96
CA LYS A 84 -12.18 -3.12 14.50
C LYS A 84 -10.77 -3.64 14.18
N LEU A 85 -10.23 -3.31 13.00
CA LEU A 85 -8.86 -3.64 12.67
C LEU A 85 -7.87 -2.83 13.54
N ALA A 86 -8.18 -1.56 13.79
CA ALA A 86 -7.39 -0.72 14.69
C ALA A 86 -7.39 -1.25 16.14
N GLU A 87 -8.54 -1.72 16.65
CA GLU A 87 -8.65 -2.40 17.95
C GLU A 87 -7.79 -3.69 18.03
N GLN A 88 -7.49 -4.30 16.89
CA GLN A 88 -6.59 -5.46 16.77
C GLN A 88 -5.10 -5.05 16.61
N GLY A 89 -4.81 -3.75 16.67
CA GLY A 89 -3.47 -3.17 16.58
C GLY A 89 -3.00 -2.90 15.15
N HIS A 90 -3.84 -3.06 14.13
CA HIS A 90 -3.52 -2.57 12.79
C HIS A 90 -3.55 -1.04 12.77
N GLU A 91 -2.84 -0.44 11.82
CA GLU A 91 -2.81 1.01 11.62
C GLU A 91 -3.70 1.40 10.44
N VAL A 92 -4.40 2.53 10.55
CA VAL A 92 -5.09 3.18 9.44
C VAL A 92 -4.28 4.42 9.06
N ALA A 93 -3.95 4.56 7.78
CA ALA A 93 -3.14 5.64 7.25
C ALA A 93 -3.79 6.25 6.00
N LEU A 94 -3.40 7.47 5.65
CA LEU A 94 -3.90 8.16 4.46
C LEU A 94 -3.29 7.56 3.20
N HIS A 95 -4.14 7.15 2.25
CA HIS A 95 -3.73 6.95 0.87
C HIS A 95 -4.09 8.20 0.07
N ALA A 96 -3.25 9.23 0.06
CA ALA A 96 -3.60 10.51 -0.54
C ALA A 96 -3.88 10.39 -2.04
N SER A 97 -5.00 10.97 -2.47
CA SER A 97 -5.53 10.78 -3.82
C SER A 97 -4.73 11.54 -4.88
N ILE A 98 -4.92 11.17 -6.15
CA ILE A 98 -4.31 11.92 -7.27
C ILE A 98 -4.79 13.38 -7.23
N GLY A 99 -3.84 14.32 -7.26
CA GLY A 99 -4.08 15.78 -7.21
C GLY A 99 -3.95 16.41 -5.82
N THR A 100 -3.38 15.67 -4.86
CA THR A 100 -3.05 16.17 -3.50
C THR A 100 -1.55 16.44 -3.32
N ALA A 101 -0.68 15.74 -4.06
CA ALA A 101 0.79 15.82 -3.93
C ALA A 101 1.39 17.20 -4.27
N ASP A 102 0.59 18.09 -4.85
CA ASP A 102 0.93 19.47 -5.21
C ASP A 102 -0.06 20.50 -4.62
N ASN A 103 -0.98 20.07 -3.76
CA ASN A 103 -2.00 20.93 -3.17
C ASN A 103 -2.28 20.55 -1.69
N PHE A 104 -1.73 21.36 -0.78
CA PHE A 104 -1.93 21.15 0.66
C PHE A 104 -3.39 21.14 1.09
N ILE A 105 -4.23 22.06 0.59
CA ILE A 105 -5.61 22.17 1.07
C ILE A 105 -6.34 20.85 0.78
N HIS A 106 -6.14 20.29 -0.42
CA HIS A 106 -6.72 19.00 -0.76
C HIS A 106 -6.11 17.85 0.05
N PHE A 107 -4.81 17.89 0.32
CA PHE A 107 -4.14 16.87 1.14
C PHE A 107 -4.69 16.88 2.58
N ASP A 108 -4.74 18.04 3.21
CA ASP A 108 -5.23 18.26 4.58
C ASP A 108 -6.72 17.88 4.71
N ASP A 109 -7.55 18.28 3.74
CA ASP A 109 -8.96 17.87 3.67
C ASP A 109 -9.11 16.33 3.61
N GLU A 110 -8.22 15.63 2.89
CA GLU A 110 -8.24 14.17 2.81
C GLU A 110 -7.66 13.52 4.08
N GLN A 111 -6.65 14.14 4.70
CA GLN A 111 -6.09 13.69 5.97
C GLN A 111 -7.14 13.73 7.08
N GLN A 112 -7.85 14.85 7.24
CA GLN A 112 -8.91 15.03 8.24
C GLN A 112 -10.12 14.12 8.02
N GLN A 113 -10.31 13.62 6.79
CA GLN A 113 -11.34 12.61 6.50
C GLN A 113 -10.93 11.20 6.95
N VAL A 114 -9.62 10.91 7.00
CA VAL A 114 -9.11 9.56 7.21
C VAL A 114 -8.57 9.34 8.63
N LEU A 115 -7.95 10.37 9.19
CA LEU A 115 -7.27 10.31 10.48
C LEU A 115 -8.05 11.12 11.51
N ASP A 116 -8.29 10.51 12.67
CA ASP A 116 -8.92 11.18 13.83
C ASP A 116 -7.93 12.09 14.60
N VAL A 117 -6.64 11.99 14.31
CA VAL A 117 -5.55 12.76 14.96
C VAL A 117 -4.63 13.36 13.91
N GLU A 118 -3.95 14.46 14.26
CA GLU A 118 -2.93 15.13 13.42
C GLU A 118 -1.66 14.27 13.21
N GLU A 119 -1.62 13.05 13.77
CA GLU A 119 -0.47 12.14 13.75
C GLU A 119 -0.84 10.82 13.05
N GLY A 120 -0.32 10.60 11.85
CA GLY A 120 -0.50 9.34 11.13
C GLY A 120 0.35 9.26 9.87
N GLY A 121 0.22 8.14 9.17
CA GLY A 121 0.99 7.87 7.95
C GLY A 121 0.32 8.36 6.68
N ASN A 122 1.14 8.58 5.65
CA ASN A 122 0.70 8.80 4.29
C ASN A 122 1.38 7.88 3.28
N ARG A 123 0.68 7.64 2.17
CA ARG A 123 1.27 7.22 0.90
C ARG A 123 0.47 7.82 -0.25
N PHE A 124 1.12 8.47 -1.21
CA PHE A 124 0.42 8.99 -2.38
C PHE A 124 0.03 7.90 -3.40
N HIS A 125 -1.16 8.05 -3.96
CA HIS A 125 -1.66 7.18 -5.02
C HIS A 125 -0.77 7.25 -6.26
N TYR A 126 -0.47 6.08 -6.85
CA TYR A 126 0.47 5.92 -7.98
C TYR A 126 1.90 6.42 -7.72
N LEU A 127 2.35 6.44 -6.46
CA LEU A 127 3.67 6.95 -6.08
C LEU A 127 3.91 8.41 -6.53
N ARG A 128 2.84 9.19 -6.70
CA ARG A 128 2.92 10.58 -7.15
C ARG A 128 3.58 11.43 -6.09
N TRP A 129 4.78 11.90 -6.41
CA TRP A 129 5.61 12.63 -5.48
C TRP A 129 6.47 13.62 -6.24
N GLU A 130 6.34 14.91 -5.92
CA GLU A 130 7.11 15.99 -6.52
C GLU A 130 8.12 16.50 -5.49
N PRO A 131 9.44 16.30 -5.69
CA PRO A 131 10.47 16.64 -4.72
C PRO A 131 10.49 18.09 -4.23
N ARG A 132 9.94 19.01 -5.02
CA ARG A 132 9.91 20.44 -4.72
C ARG A 132 8.64 20.89 -3.98
N LEU A 133 7.63 20.03 -3.85
CA LEU A 133 6.31 20.41 -3.32
C LEU A 133 5.83 19.45 -2.24
N THR A 134 5.96 18.15 -2.49
CA THR A 134 5.35 17.12 -1.64
C THR A 134 5.92 17.09 -0.22
N PRO A 135 7.24 17.21 0.01
CA PRO A 135 7.78 17.28 1.37
C PRO A 135 7.16 18.40 2.22
N ASP A 136 7.06 19.61 1.67
CA ASP A 136 6.44 20.76 2.36
C ASP A 136 4.96 20.51 2.69
N ILE A 137 4.24 19.84 1.79
CA ILE A 137 2.82 19.52 1.99
C ILE A 137 2.65 18.51 3.14
N VAL A 138 3.45 17.45 3.13
CA VAL A 138 3.41 16.38 4.15
C VAL A 138 3.83 16.93 5.52
N ASP A 139 4.92 17.71 5.56
CA ASP A 139 5.42 18.30 6.79
C ASP A 139 4.42 19.31 7.40
N ARG A 140 3.85 20.18 6.57
CA ARG A 140 2.86 21.17 7.03
C ARG A 140 1.58 20.53 7.56
N ALA A 141 1.26 19.31 7.13
CA ALA A 141 0.10 18.55 7.59
C ALA A 141 0.40 17.74 8.87
N SER A 142 1.62 17.85 9.42
CA SER A 142 2.08 17.11 10.60
C SER A 142 2.01 15.58 10.46
N THR A 143 2.01 15.08 9.22
CA THR A 143 2.06 13.64 8.95
C THR A 143 3.34 13.04 9.55
N SER A 144 3.24 11.94 10.30
CA SER A 144 4.39 11.35 11.01
C SER A 144 5.36 10.66 10.06
N PHE A 145 4.84 9.98 9.04
CA PHE A 145 5.66 9.32 8.02
C PHE A 145 5.00 9.30 6.65
N ASP A 146 5.82 9.25 5.60
CA ASP A 146 5.41 8.96 4.23
C ASP A 146 6.07 7.67 3.74
N SER A 147 5.34 6.86 2.96
CA SER A 147 5.88 5.62 2.36
C SER A 147 5.71 5.61 0.85
N THR A 148 5.85 6.77 0.21
CA THR A 148 5.63 6.94 -1.22
C THR A 148 6.88 6.65 -2.05
N LEU A 149 8.08 6.91 -1.55
CA LEU A 149 9.30 6.80 -2.35
C LEU A 149 9.70 5.34 -2.60
N GLY A 150 9.22 4.79 -3.72
CA GLY A 150 9.68 3.54 -4.33
C GLY A 150 9.71 3.63 -5.85
N PHE A 151 10.17 2.58 -6.53
CA PHE A 151 10.06 2.49 -8.00
C PHE A 151 8.79 1.72 -8.38
N ALA A 152 8.13 2.15 -9.45
CA ALA A 152 6.99 1.39 -9.98
C ALA A 152 7.49 0.15 -10.75
N GLU A 153 8.58 0.30 -11.49
CA GLU A 153 9.13 -0.67 -12.43
C GLU A 153 10.11 -1.67 -11.79
N HIS A 154 10.62 -1.38 -10.60
CA HIS A 154 11.60 -2.25 -9.93
C HIS A 154 11.43 -2.28 -8.41
N PHE A 155 11.84 -3.36 -7.76
CA PHE A 155 11.95 -3.40 -6.29
C PHE A 155 13.34 -2.92 -5.87
N GLY A 156 13.50 -2.45 -4.64
CA GLY A 156 14.81 -2.14 -4.06
C GLY A 156 14.92 -0.77 -3.42
N PHE A 157 16.11 -0.15 -3.53
CA PHE A 157 16.49 1.03 -2.77
C PHE A 157 16.43 2.29 -3.63
N ARG A 158 15.26 2.94 -3.73
CA ARG A 158 15.10 4.20 -4.47
C ARG A 158 16.06 5.30 -4.01
N ASN A 159 16.35 5.32 -2.71
CA ASN A 159 17.22 6.31 -2.08
C ASN A 159 18.64 5.73 -1.80
N SER A 160 19.00 4.60 -2.41
CA SER A 160 20.28 3.88 -2.19
C SER A 160 20.55 3.54 -0.72
N TYR A 161 19.49 3.47 0.08
CA TYR A 161 19.54 3.31 1.53
C TYR A 161 18.41 2.39 2.00
N CYS A 162 18.66 1.63 3.07
CA CYS A 162 17.72 0.66 3.63
C CYS A 162 17.17 1.05 5.01
N HIS A 163 17.50 2.24 5.49
CA HIS A 163 16.88 2.81 6.70
C HIS A 163 15.91 3.91 6.30
N PRO A 164 14.81 4.08 7.06
CA PRO A 164 14.02 5.30 7.03
C PRO A 164 14.89 6.54 7.28
N PHE A 165 14.47 7.68 6.76
CA PHE A 165 15.22 8.94 6.91
C PHE A 165 14.28 10.13 6.91
N PHE A 166 14.69 11.21 7.58
CA PHE A 166 14.01 12.50 7.48
C PHE A 166 14.46 13.18 6.19
N PRO A 167 13.55 13.50 5.24
CA PRO A 167 13.93 14.21 4.03
C PRO A 167 14.56 15.56 4.35
N PHE A 168 15.48 16.01 3.50
CA PHE A 168 16.18 17.28 3.70
C PHE A 168 15.44 18.43 3.01
N ASP A 169 15.16 19.47 3.77
CA ASP A 169 14.66 20.75 3.30
C ASP A 169 15.83 21.63 2.84
N PHE A 170 16.00 21.71 1.51
CA PHE A 170 17.04 22.54 0.90
C PHE A 170 16.79 24.04 1.03
N GLN A 171 15.55 24.48 1.27
CA GLN A 171 15.21 25.89 1.40
C GLN A 171 15.62 26.43 2.78
N HIS A 172 15.33 25.68 3.84
CA HIS A 172 15.67 26.09 5.20
C HIS A 172 16.96 25.46 5.74
N GLY A 173 17.55 24.51 5.01
CA GLY A 173 18.84 23.89 5.36
C GLY A 173 18.76 22.95 6.57
N GLN A 174 17.60 22.30 6.77
CA GLN A 174 17.32 21.41 7.89
C GLN A 174 16.57 20.16 7.42
N ALA A 175 16.34 19.20 8.29
CA ALA A 175 15.46 18.07 7.98
C ALA A 175 13.98 18.46 8.16
N TYR A 176 13.08 17.86 7.39
CA TYR A 176 11.66 17.85 7.70
C TYR A 176 11.37 17.00 8.95
N CYS A 177 10.20 17.18 9.56
CA CYS A 177 9.79 16.51 10.79
C CYS A 177 9.16 15.13 10.54
N PHE A 178 8.79 14.80 9.30
CA PHE A 178 8.24 13.50 8.95
C PHE A 178 9.33 12.51 8.50
N LEU A 179 9.10 11.23 8.80
CA LEU A 179 10.00 10.15 8.39
C LEU A 179 9.58 9.59 7.02
N GLU A 180 10.48 9.57 6.04
CA GLU A 180 10.29 8.73 4.86
C GLU A 180 10.61 7.28 5.21
N ILE A 181 9.64 6.37 5.01
CA ILE A 181 9.82 4.92 5.07
C ILE A 181 9.79 4.40 3.62
N PRO A 182 10.96 4.21 2.97
CA PRO A 182 11.02 3.94 1.54
C PRO A 182 10.22 2.70 1.15
N LEU A 183 9.53 2.76 0.01
CA LEU A 183 8.81 1.62 -0.55
C LEU A 183 9.78 0.68 -1.30
N ASN A 184 10.00 -0.52 -0.77
CA ASN A 184 10.97 -1.47 -1.35
C ASN A 184 10.33 -2.53 -2.24
N ILE A 185 9.19 -3.09 -1.81
CA ILE A 185 8.51 -4.18 -2.50
C ILE A 185 7.05 -3.78 -2.71
N MET A 186 6.59 -3.86 -3.96
CA MET A 186 5.20 -3.66 -4.32
C MET A 186 4.75 -4.80 -5.22
N ASP A 187 3.70 -5.51 -4.83
CA ASP A 187 3.08 -6.59 -5.60
C ASP A 187 2.86 -6.27 -7.09
N ALA A 188 2.40 -5.06 -7.41
CA ALA A 188 2.22 -4.59 -8.78
C ALA A 188 3.55 -4.61 -9.53
N THR A 189 4.64 -4.12 -8.95
CA THR A 189 5.99 -4.16 -9.56
C THR A 189 6.40 -5.59 -9.93
N LEU A 190 6.04 -6.57 -9.09
CA LEU A 190 6.44 -7.96 -9.28
C LEU A 190 5.77 -8.61 -10.50
N HIS A 191 4.49 -8.32 -10.78
CA HIS A 191 3.73 -9.05 -11.82
C HIS A 191 2.72 -8.21 -12.63
N HIS A 192 2.83 -6.90 -12.69
CA HIS A 192 1.99 -6.10 -13.60
C HIS A 192 2.51 -6.21 -15.06
N PRO A 193 1.64 -6.18 -16.09
CA PRO A 193 2.04 -6.28 -17.50
C PRO A 193 3.05 -5.23 -17.98
N ASN A 194 3.14 -4.09 -17.29
CA ASN A 194 4.07 -3.01 -17.63
C ASN A 194 5.39 -3.05 -16.83
N TYR A 195 5.56 -4.00 -15.91
CA TYR A 195 6.71 -4.07 -15.00
C TYR A 195 7.44 -5.42 -15.13
N LEU A 196 7.90 -6.03 -14.03
CA LEU A 196 8.87 -7.13 -14.07
C LEU A 196 8.31 -8.46 -14.58
N GLN A 197 6.99 -8.69 -14.47
CA GLN A 197 6.33 -9.91 -14.95
C GLN A 197 6.97 -11.20 -14.43
N LEU A 198 7.46 -11.20 -13.18
CA LEU A 198 8.10 -12.35 -12.57
C LEU A 198 7.12 -13.52 -12.48
N GLY A 199 7.58 -14.72 -12.80
CA GLY A 199 6.81 -15.94 -12.58
C GLY A 199 6.51 -16.18 -11.09
N PRO A 200 5.46 -16.96 -10.77
CA PRO A 200 5.07 -17.30 -9.41
C PRO A 200 6.21 -17.81 -8.52
N ASP A 201 7.13 -18.59 -9.11
CA ASP A 201 8.26 -19.22 -8.41
C ASP A 201 9.54 -18.36 -8.45
N GLU A 202 9.52 -17.23 -9.16
CA GLU A 202 10.65 -16.30 -9.31
C GLU A 202 10.60 -15.15 -8.29
N VAL A 203 9.43 -14.87 -7.71
CA VAL A 203 9.19 -13.74 -6.79
C VAL A 203 10.15 -13.77 -5.59
N LEU A 204 10.12 -14.83 -4.78
CA LEU A 204 10.98 -14.90 -3.60
C LEU A 204 12.47 -14.92 -3.98
N PRO A 205 12.95 -15.77 -4.91
CA PRO A 205 14.35 -15.75 -5.34
C PRO A 205 14.84 -14.38 -5.80
N ALA A 206 14.02 -13.60 -6.50
CA ALA A 206 14.38 -12.26 -6.94
C ALA A 206 14.54 -11.27 -5.78
N LEU A 207 13.71 -11.39 -4.73
CA LEU A 207 13.72 -10.49 -3.57
C LEU A 207 14.82 -10.81 -2.55
N VAL A 208 15.22 -12.08 -2.43
CA VAL A 208 16.18 -12.55 -1.41
C VAL A 208 17.50 -11.78 -1.36
N PRO A 209 18.16 -11.43 -2.49
CA PRO A 209 19.40 -10.65 -2.44
C PRO A 209 19.22 -9.29 -1.76
N MET A 210 18.16 -8.55 -2.10
CA MET A 210 17.86 -7.25 -1.53
C MET A 210 17.48 -7.37 -0.05
N LEU A 211 16.60 -8.30 0.30
CA LEU A 211 16.20 -8.56 1.68
C LEU A 211 17.37 -9.01 2.56
N SER A 212 18.35 -9.73 1.98
CA SER A 212 19.57 -10.13 2.70
C SER A 212 20.47 -8.94 3.00
N GLU A 213 20.56 -7.94 2.12
CA GLU A 213 21.27 -6.70 2.41
C GLU A 213 20.55 -5.88 3.50
N VAL A 214 19.21 -5.80 3.47
CA VAL A 214 18.45 -5.17 4.56
C VAL A 214 18.75 -5.84 5.90
N ALA A 215 18.68 -7.16 5.97
CA ALA A 215 18.96 -7.91 7.20
C ALA A 215 20.40 -7.71 7.70
N LYS A 216 21.37 -7.71 6.78
CA LYS A 216 22.80 -7.50 7.09
C LYS A 216 23.07 -6.13 7.71
N PHE A 217 22.34 -5.09 7.31
CA PHE A 217 22.51 -3.73 7.82
C PHE A 217 21.47 -3.33 8.87
N GLY A 218 20.62 -4.27 9.31
CA GLY A 218 19.57 -4.00 10.30
C GLY A 218 18.54 -2.98 9.84
N GLY A 219 18.30 -2.88 8.53
CA GLY A 219 17.39 -1.90 7.92
C GLY A 219 15.92 -2.28 8.01
N VAL A 220 15.09 -1.45 7.37
CA VAL A 220 13.64 -1.64 7.21
C VAL A 220 13.35 -2.05 5.77
N ALA A 221 12.55 -3.10 5.60
CA ALA A 221 11.98 -3.48 4.31
C ALA A 221 10.47 -3.30 4.36
N SER A 222 9.94 -2.38 3.53
CA SER A 222 8.50 -2.22 3.38
C SER A 222 7.95 -3.15 2.28
N VAL A 223 6.80 -3.76 2.57
CA VAL A 223 6.09 -4.67 1.66
C VAL A 223 4.68 -4.15 1.44
N LEU A 224 4.42 -3.65 0.24
CA LEU A 224 3.11 -3.21 -0.19
C LEU A 224 2.44 -4.33 -0.98
N TRP A 225 1.29 -4.78 -0.49
CA TRP A 225 0.45 -5.76 -1.16
C TRP A 225 -0.98 -5.24 -1.22
N HIS A 226 -1.51 -5.06 -2.42
CA HIS A 226 -2.89 -4.66 -2.61
C HIS A 226 -3.78 -5.84 -2.25
N ASN A 227 -4.85 -5.55 -1.52
CA ASN A 227 -5.81 -6.55 -1.07
C ASN A 227 -6.53 -7.26 -2.25
N GLN A 228 -6.57 -6.64 -3.44
CA GLN A 228 -7.02 -7.31 -4.67
C GLN A 228 -6.16 -8.53 -5.05
N ASN A 229 -4.87 -8.51 -4.70
CA ASN A 229 -3.95 -9.62 -4.92
C ASN A 229 -4.07 -10.70 -3.84
N PHE A 230 -4.96 -10.54 -2.86
CA PHE A 230 -5.35 -11.61 -1.95
C PHE A 230 -6.51 -12.48 -2.48
N ASP A 231 -6.98 -12.26 -3.70
CA ASP A 231 -7.92 -13.17 -4.36
C ASP A 231 -7.27 -14.57 -4.50
N PRO A 232 -7.88 -15.66 -3.98
CA PRO A 232 -7.37 -17.01 -4.14
C PRO A 232 -7.20 -17.46 -5.61
N ALA A 233 -7.87 -16.80 -6.56
CA ALA A 233 -7.70 -17.04 -7.98
C ALA A 233 -6.41 -16.42 -8.56
N ASN A 234 -5.77 -15.48 -7.87
CA ASN A 234 -4.47 -14.94 -8.29
C ASN A 234 -3.36 -15.94 -7.96
N THR A 235 -2.77 -16.55 -8.98
CA THR A 235 -1.68 -17.52 -8.83
C THR A 235 -0.29 -16.97 -9.14
N ALA A 236 -0.18 -15.68 -9.52
CA ALA A 236 1.06 -15.10 -10.01
C ALA A 236 1.84 -14.32 -8.94
N ASN A 237 1.20 -13.31 -8.35
CA ASN A 237 1.67 -12.53 -7.20
C ASN A 237 0.57 -12.48 -6.14
N GLY A 238 -0.04 -13.64 -5.90
CA GLY A 238 -1.22 -13.78 -5.05
C GLY A 238 -0.88 -14.09 -3.59
N PRO A 239 -1.82 -14.70 -2.85
CA PRO A 239 -1.61 -15.10 -1.46
C PRO A 239 -0.39 -16.01 -1.27
N ARG A 240 -0.15 -16.94 -2.20
CA ARG A 240 0.97 -17.90 -2.09
C ARG A 240 2.32 -17.18 -2.01
N GLN A 241 2.57 -16.24 -2.93
CA GLN A 241 3.80 -15.45 -2.97
C GLN A 241 3.94 -14.55 -1.75
N PHE A 242 2.84 -13.93 -1.31
CA PHE A 242 2.82 -13.16 -0.07
C PHE A 242 3.28 -14.04 1.13
N HIS A 243 2.71 -15.24 1.26
CA HIS A 243 3.08 -16.17 2.34
C HIS A 243 4.53 -16.67 2.22
N GLU A 244 5.05 -16.92 1.02
CA GLU A 244 6.46 -17.27 0.80
C GLU A 244 7.41 -16.18 1.29
N VAL A 245 7.13 -14.91 0.96
CA VAL A 245 7.91 -13.74 1.42
C VAL A 245 7.82 -13.60 2.94
N MET A 246 6.61 -13.64 3.51
CA MET A 246 6.42 -13.50 4.96
C MET A 246 7.06 -14.66 5.76
N GLY A 247 6.98 -15.88 5.24
CA GLY A 247 7.64 -17.05 5.81
C GLY A 247 9.15 -16.92 5.83
N TRP A 248 9.73 -16.42 4.73
CA TRP A 248 11.16 -16.13 4.65
C TRP A 248 11.58 -15.04 5.66
N LEU A 249 10.84 -13.93 5.73
CA LEU A 249 11.11 -12.83 6.66
C LEU A 249 11.05 -13.30 8.13
N ARG A 250 10.00 -14.05 8.50
CA ARG A 250 9.87 -14.64 9.83
C ARG A 250 11.01 -15.61 10.14
N GLY A 251 11.41 -16.44 9.17
CA GLY A 251 12.53 -17.36 9.31
C GLY A 251 13.89 -16.67 9.53
N ARG A 252 14.01 -15.39 9.16
CA ARG A 252 15.18 -14.53 9.41
C ARG A 252 15.06 -13.69 10.70
N GLY A 253 13.99 -13.87 11.48
CA GLY A 253 13.78 -13.15 12.73
C GLY A 253 13.39 -11.69 12.53
N ALA A 254 12.77 -11.34 11.40
CA ALA A 254 12.27 -9.99 11.16
C ALA A 254 11.24 -9.57 12.23
N ALA A 255 11.34 -8.34 12.70
CA ALA A 255 10.26 -7.69 13.45
C ALA A 255 9.25 -7.10 12.47
N PHE A 256 7.96 -7.31 12.72
CA PHE A 256 6.88 -6.78 11.89
C PHE A 256 6.20 -5.63 12.63
N LEU A 257 6.28 -4.43 12.05
CA LEU A 257 5.89 -3.18 12.66
C LEU A 257 4.95 -2.41 11.74
N THR A 258 4.04 -1.62 12.31
CA THR A 258 3.30 -0.60 11.56
C THR A 258 4.20 0.60 11.24
N GLY A 259 3.75 1.50 10.38
CA GLY A 259 4.52 2.68 10.02
C GLY A 259 4.76 3.61 11.22
N THR A 260 3.75 3.85 12.07
CA THR A 260 3.93 4.60 13.33
C THR A 260 4.91 3.92 14.29
N GLU A 261 4.91 2.59 14.37
CA GLU A 261 5.86 1.85 15.20
C GLU A 261 7.30 1.91 14.68
N ILE A 262 7.46 2.01 13.35
CA ILE A 262 8.75 2.31 12.73
C ILE A 262 9.14 3.75 13.07
N TRP A 263 8.25 4.73 12.84
CA TRP A 263 8.49 6.14 13.15
C TRP A 263 8.96 6.35 14.60
N ALA A 264 8.32 5.71 15.57
CA ALA A 264 8.68 5.79 16.98
C ALA A 264 10.10 5.27 17.31
N GLN A 265 10.75 4.51 16.42
CA GLN A 265 12.12 4.03 16.59
C GLN A 265 13.18 4.99 16.07
N PHE A 266 12.77 6.05 15.36
CA PHE A 266 13.65 7.06 14.77
C PHE A 266 13.34 8.43 15.39
N PRO A 267 13.90 8.75 16.57
CA PRO A 267 13.70 10.08 17.14
C PRO A 267 14.29 11.15 16.21
N ALA A 268 13.54 12.23 16.00
CA ALA A 268 14.08 13.42 15.35
C ALA A 268 15.27 13.95 16.16
N ALA A 269 16.35 14.34 15.46
CA ALA A 269 17.60 14.80 16.05
C ALA A 269 17.50 16.24 16.58
#